data_AF-A0A9D4B8A3-F1
#
_entry.id   AF-A0A9D4B8A3-F1
#
_cell.length_a   1.000
_cell.length_b   1.000
_cell.length_c   1.000
_cell.angle_alpha   90.00
_cell.angle_beta   90.00
_cell.angle_gamma   90.00
#
_symmetry.space_group_name_H-M   'P 1'
#
loop_
_entity.id
_entity.type
_entity.pdbx_description
1 polymer ?
#
loop_
_entity_poly.entity_id
_entity_poly.type
_entity_poly.pdbx_seq_one_letter_code
_entity_poly.pdbx_strand_id
1 'polypeptide(L)'
;MSHRTMDWLMLLGCVSLWPGMVLAEVGSFTGCNMYFYRDAEPRGFDTADTAEICQRYSNLYHFATLYDRPQRIPRWSAYTLGEPNCPGQAQKRSQWFVEPQLAHPDESPDMTTEAESTLSLDEWRSSQALNEDYEDTSYDRGHLNPNAFQCNVGRTATFTLTNAAPMHPYFNRVHWSKLEKTLQAQLTGSCRNGRSKPYLVTEAVPSDSEKIPREGEDKEGDRNRTYNRVSVPSHIWTAVCCNHRDNNRKFSFAFIGENKEASGLEIIPVEKLNTELSRLYKTPGSVEVFVDDCGSESQKGKEVLSAIKKALYNTFQNLLTDSYPQLLPPEESSKLDRETAQVMTSTNLDQKKMQLTGIGFLVGISSMTDWHIQFEKMYKEDNLTCVLAPAAAAVAEASGISDRVCTLQEQKHLPNSRVTASGWSCVGQACGYHGYAYRWCYTSDSDDWDYCCTGKCTVNPASKLYKCPRGDGSITKCSPQYSTVTVSGKPCRADHPCGLYEKKYFWCYIDDKENWDYCCSPQHDCGYHGYNYQWCYIQDPALASRPCTP
;
A
#
# COMPACT_ATOMS: atom_id res chain seq x y z
N MET A 1 -56.36 23.86 75.05
CA MET A 1 -55.97 25.11 74.33
C MET A 1 -54.52 24.98 73.94
N SER A 2 -54.28 24.56 72.69
CA SER A 2 -52.95 24.26 72.15
C SER A 2 -52.53 25.43 71.28
N HIS A 3 -51.60 26.26 71.75
CA HIS A 3 -51.03 27.33 70.96
C HIS A 3 -49.93 26.76 70.06
N ARG A 4 -50.18 26.75 68.75
CA ARG A 4 -49.19 26.52 67.70
C ARG A 4 -48.30 27.76 67.58
N THR A 5 -47.02 27.62 67.88
CA THR A 5 -45.97 28.52 67.38
C THR A 5 -45.40 27.90 66.11
N MET A 6 -45.33 28.73 65.07
CA MET A 6 -45.00 28.36 63.70
C MET A 6 -43.52 28.66 63.48
N ASP A 7 -42.66 27.67 63.70
CA ASP A 7 -41.23 27.79 63.44
C ASP A 7 -40.96 27.67 61.94
N TRP A 8 -40.60 28.80 61.33
CA TRP A 8 -40.10 28.86 59.97
C TRP A 8 -38.65 28.38 59.94
N LEU A 9 -38.42 27.19 59.37
CA LEU A 9 -37.10 26.70 58.96
C LEU A 9 -36.58 27.57 57.79
N MET A 10 -35.70 28.51 58.09
CA MET A 10 -34.82 29.13 57.10
C MET A 10 -33.81 28.06 56.62
N LEU A 11 -34.06 27.48 55.45
CA LEU A 11 -33.04 26.72 54.71
C LEU A 11 -32.00 27.72 54.19
N LEU A 12 -30.91 27.90 54.94
CA LEU A 12 -29.66 28.44 54.43
C LEU A 12 -29.15 27.48 53.35
N GLY A 13 -29.48 27.79 52.09
CA GLY A 13 -28.89 27.14 50.94
C GLY A 13 -27.38 27.40 50.93
N CYS A 14 -26.60 26.43 51.38
CA CYS A 14 -25.22 26.29 50.96
C CYS A 14 -25.24 26.06 49.45
N VAL A 15 -25.17 27.14 48.68
CA VAL A 15 -24.67 27.09 47.31
C VAL A 15 -23.21 26.72 47.44
N SER A 16 -22.94 25.42 47.52
CA SER A 16 -21.63 24.89 47.31
C SER A 16 -21.30 25.20 45.85
N LEU A 17 -20.62 26.33 45.63
CA LEU A 17 -19.80 26.57 44.46
C LEU A 17 -18.76 25.46 44.46
N TRP A 18 -19.13 24.30 43.90
CA TRP A 18 -18.14 23.36 43.41
C TRP A 18 -17.53 24.10 42.21
N PRO A 19 -16.27 24.56 42.26
CA PRO A 19 -15.57 24.80 41.02
C PRO A 19 -15.71 23.51 40.25
N GLY A 20 -16.44 23.55 39.13
CA GLY A 20 -16.47 22.41 38.22
C GLY A 20 -15.01 22.09 37.96
N MET A 21 -14.57 20.90 38.37
CA MET A 21 -13.24 20.44 38.02
C MET A 21 -13.22 20.51 36.50
N VAL A 22 -12.43 21.45 35.96
CA VAL A 22 -12.09 21.44 34.55
C VAL A 22 -11.29 20.16 34.41
N LEU A 23 -11.97 19.09 34.00
CA LEU A 23 -11.32 17.83 33.70
C LEU A 23 -10.37 18.14 32.55
N ALA A 24 -9.08 17.89 32.76
CA ALA A 24 -8.12 17.94 31.68
C ALA A 24 -8.61 17.02 30.55
N GLU A 25 -8.62 17.52 29.31
CA GLU A 25 -8.99 16.72 28.13
C GLU A 25 -7.86 15.79 27.67
N VAL A 26 -6.80 15.71 28.48
CA VAL A 26 -5.73 14.72 28.40
C VAL A 26 -5.91 13.68 29.49
N GLY A 27 -5.94 12.41 29.10
CA GLY A 27 -6.04 11.27 30.03
C GLY A 27 -7.43 10.65 30.17
N SER A 28 -8.41 11.04 29.33
CA SER A 28 -9.62 10.25 29.08
C SER A 28 -10.27 10.64 27.74
N PHE A 29 -10.70 9.66 26.95
CA PHE A 29 -11.51 9.92 25.74
C PHE A 29 -13.01 10.17 25.98
N THR A 30 -13.45 10.45 27.21
CA THR A 30 -14.88 10.64 27.54
C THR A 30 -15.58 11.70 26.68
N GLY A 31 -14.89 12.79 26.32
CA GLY A 31 -15.45 13.88 25.51
C GLY A 31 -15.60 13.57 24.01
N CYS A 32 -14.99 12.49 23.51
CA CYS A 32 -14.88 12.22 22.08
C CYS A 32 -15.18 10.76 21.70
N ASN A 33 -15.88 10.02 22.58
CA ASN A 33 -16.27 8.62 22.35
C ASN A 33 -17.05 8.39 21.03
N MET A 34 -17.81 9.40 20.59
CA MET A 34 -18.61 9.41 19.36
C MET A 34 -17.82 9.17 18.06
N TYR A 35 -16.49 9.28 18.11
CA TYR A 35 -15.56 9.01 17.02
C TYR A 35 -15.06 7.56 16.99
N PHE A 36 -15.38 6.77 18.00
CA PHE A 36 -15.06 5.34 18.05
C PHE A 36 -16.24 4.48 17.60
N TYR A 37 -15.92 3.40 16.90
CA TYR A 37 -16.92 2.41 16.53
C TYR A 37 -17.43 1.71 17.80
N ARG A 38 -18.74 1.78 18.04
CA ARG A 38 -19.40 1.31 19.27
C ARG A 38 -18.84 1.92 20.55
N ASP A 39 -18.37 3.16 20.48
CA ASP A 39 -17.85 3.90 21.62
C ASP A 39 -16.66 3.18 22.31
N ALA A 40 -15.93 2.34 21.55
CA ALA A 40 -14.81 1.53 22.03
C ALA A 40 -13.51 1.90 21.29
N GLU A 41 -12.52 2.35 22.05
CA GLU A 41 -11.22 2.78 21.53
C GLU A 41 -10.36 1.59 21.02
N PRO A 42 -9.38 1.86 20.12
CA PRO A 42 -8.36 0.87 19.75
C PRO A 42 -7.55 0.39 20.95
N ARG A 43 -7.27 -0.93 21.03
CA ARG A 43 -6.57 -1.55 22.16
C ARG A 43 -5.16 -2.01 21.79
N GLY A 44 -4.24 -1.97 22.76
CA GLY A 44 -2.87 -2.48 22.61
C GLY A 44 -1.87 -1.46 22.04
N PHE A 45 -2.25 -0.18 22.00
CA PHE A 45 -1.39 0.91 21.52
C PHE A 45 -0.85 1.79 22.65
N ASP A 46 -1.53 1.80 23.80
CA ASP A 46 -1.22 2.61 24.97
C ASP A 46 0.05 2.16 25.66
N THR A 47 0.81 3.13 26.15
CA THR A 47 1.99 2.95 27.00
C THR A 47 1.92 3.93 28.17
N ALA A 48 2.82 3.80 29.13
CA ALA A 48 2.95 4.78 30.22
C ALA A 48 3.23 6.21 29.73
N ASP A 49 3.74 6.36 28.51
CA ASP A 49 4.16 7.63 27.92
C ASP A 49 3.22 8.12 26.81
N THR A 50 2.10 7.43 26.56
CA THR A 50 1.06 7.91 25.64
C THR A 50 0.07 8.85 26.35
N ALA A 51 -0.45 9.83 25.61
CA ALA A 51 -1.51 10.72 26.05
C ALA A 51 -2.76 10.55 25.20
N GLU A 52 -3.90 10.32 25.84
CA GLU A 52 -5.22 10.38 25.20
C GLU A 52 -5.63 11.84 25.04
N ILE A 53 -6.00 12.27 23.83
CA ILE A 53 -6.38 13.65 23.53
C ILE A 53 -7.73 13.65 22.81
N CYS A 54 -8.74 14.30 23.41
CA CYS A 54 -9.93 14.71 22.69
C CYS A 54 -9.67 16.03 21.98
N GLN A 55 -9.53 15.99 20.65
CA GLN A 55 -9.07 17.13 19.85
C GLN A 55 -10.15 18.19 19.78
N ARG A 56 -9.91 19.31 20.46
CA ARG A 56 -10.92 20.34 20.72
C ARG A 56 -10.49 21.68 20.14
N TYR A 57 -11.38 22.31 19.38
CA TYR A 57 -11.15 23.61 18.76
C TYR A 57 -12.45 24.40 18.68
N SER A 58 -12.42 25.67 19.07
CA SER A 58 -13.61 26.52 19.18
C SER A 58 -14.68 25.90 20.08
N ASN A 59 -14.25 25.33 21.21
CA ASN A 59 -15.09 24.65 22.21
C ASN A 59 -15.89 23.45 21.68
N LEU A 60 -15.44 22.82 20.59
CA LEU A 60 -16.06 21.63 20.00
C LEU A 60 -15.03 20.52 19.87
N TYR A 61 -15.43 19.29 20.18
CA TYR A 61 -14.63 18.09 19.88
C TYR A 61 -14.76 17.73 18.40
N HIS A 62 -13.64 17.33 17.79
CA HIS A 62 -13.58 17.05 16.35
C HIS A 62 -13.10 15.63 16.02
N PHE A 63 -12.23 15.04 16.83
CA PHE A 63 -11.72 13.67 16.70
C PHE A 63 -10.95 13.27 17.97
N ALA A 64 -10.50 12.01 18.04
CA ALA A 64 -9.67 11.51 19.14
C ALA A 64 -8.26 11.19 18.63
N THR A 65 -7.25 11.40 19.46
CA THR A 65 -5.85 11.06 19.15
C THR A 65 -5.20 10.41 20.36
N LEU A 66 -4.52 9.28 20.15
CA LEU A 66 -3.53 8.76 21.11
C LEU A 66 -2.15 9.24 20.69
N TYR A 67 -1.53 10.10 21.49
CA TYR A 67 -0.25 10.74 21.18
C TYR A 67 0.91 10.05 21.90
N ASP A 68 1.99 9.71 21.19
CA ASP A 68 3.22 9.14 21.76
C ASP A 68 4.18 10.27 22.09
N ARG A 69 4.33 10.60 23.39
CA ARG A 69 5.16 11.72 23.83
C ARG A 69 6.65 11.51 23.48
N PRO A 70 7.26 10.33 23.69
CA PRO A 70 8.65 10.08 23.31
C PRO A 70 8.93 10.22 21.81
N GLN A 71 8.01 9.75 20.96
CA GLN A 71 8.16 9.78 19.51
C GLN A 71 7.64 11.09 18.88
N ARG A 72 6.87 11.86 19.64
CA ARG A 72 6.27 13.16 19.28
C ARG A 72 5.39 13.11 18.05
N ILE A 73 4.82 11.95 17.78
CA ILE A 73 3.85 11.73 16.71
C ILE A 73 2.60 11.08 17.30
N PRO A 74 1.46 11.20 16.64
CA PRO A 74 0.29 10.42 17.00
C PRO A 74 0.56 8.94 16.75
N ARG A 75 0.21 8.08 17.70
CA ARG A 75 0.08 6.64 17.45
C ARG A 75 -1.08 6.46 16.49
N TRP A 76 -2.24 6.99 16.84
CA TRP A 76 -3.38 7.01 15.94
C TRP A 76 -4.28 8.22 16.16
N SER A 77 -5.06 8.54 15.14
CA SER A 77 -6.22 9.43 15.23
C SER A 77 -7.48 8.66 14.79
N ALA A 78 -8.54 8.72 15.60
CA ALA A 78 -9.84 8.12 15.33
C ALA A 78 -10.89 9.19 15.03
N TYR A 79 -11.60 9.05 13.91
CA TYR A 79 -12.48 10.10 13.38
C TYR A 79 -13.59 9.53 12.48
N THR A 80 -14.49 10.43 12.06
CA THR A 80 -15.59 10.13 11.13
C THR A 80 -15.60 11.16 10.01
N LEU A 81 -16.39 10.94 8.95
CA LEU A 81 -16.51 11.93 7.87
C LEU A 81 -17.39 13.12 8.28
N GLY A 82 -16.87 14.35 8.18
CA GLY A 82 -17.60 15.61 8.34
C GLY A 82 -18.64 15.79 7.24
N GLU A 83 -19.70 16.61 7.42
CA GLU A 83 -20.98 16.65 6.65
C GLU A 83 -20.96 16.34 5.11
N PRO A 84 -22.03 15.79 4.49
CA PRO A 84 -21.99 15.38 3.08
C PRO A 84 -21.91 16.55 2.09
N ASN A 85 -22.57 17.67 2.42
CA ASN A 85 -22.71 18.85 1.56
C ASN A 85 -21.95 20.02 2.16
N CYS A 86 -20.64 19.87 2.32
CA CYS A 86 -19.85 20.90 2.98
C CYS A 86 -19.56 22.08 2.07
N PRO A 87 -19.98 23.30 2.45
CA PRO A 87 -19.63 24.50 1.71
C PRO A 87 -18.12 24.77 1.82
N GLY A 88 -17.55 25.31 0.75
CA GLY A 88 -16.13 25.67 0.67
C GLY A 88 -15.18 24.48 0.41
N GLN A 89 -14.05 24.77 -0.22
CA GLN A 89 -12.99 23.77 -0.47
C GLN A 89 -12.09 23.59 0.75
N ALA A 90 -11.42 22.43 0.85
CA ALA A 90 -10.37 22.23 1.84
C ALA A 90 -9.24 23.24 1.59
N GLN A 91 -8.90 24.04 2.59
CA GLN A 91 -7.86 25.06 2.48
C GLN A 91 -6.57 24.58 3.16
N LYS A 92 -5.43 24.90 2.55
CA LYS A 92 -4.14 24.75 3.22
C LYS A 92 -4.01 25.84 4.28
N ARG A 93 -3.51 25.49 5.46
CA ARG A 93 -3.09 26.45 6.48
C ARG A 93 -1.58 26.40 6.63
N SER A 94 -0.97 27.57 6.79
CA SER A 94 0.45 27.70 7.12
C SER A 94 0.70 27.51 8.62
N GLN A 95 -0.25 27.92 9.47
CA GLN A 95 -0.16 27.81 10.92
C GLN A 95 -0.78 26.50 11.41
N TRP A 96 0.00 25.78 12.22
CA TRP A 96 -0.40 24.56 12.90
C TRP A 96 -0.50 24.81 14.40
N PHE A 97 -1.52 24.20 15.01
CA PHE A 97 -1.78 24.27 16.44
C PHE A 97 -0.96 23.25 17.23
N VAL A 98 -0.92 23.48 18.53
CA VAL A 98 -0.31 22.68 19.58
C VAL A 98 -1.32 22.50 20.73
N GLU A 99 -1.10 21.50 21.56
CA GLU A 99 -1.96 21.12 22.69
C GLU A 99 -1.33 21.59 24.00
N PRO A 100 -1.68 22.77 24.55
CA PRO A 100 -1.03 23.32 25.76
C PRO A 100 -1.21 22.41 27.00
N GLN A 101 -2.33 21.69 27.05
CA GLN A 101 -2.64 20.70 28.08
C GLN A 101 -1.72 19.46 28.09
N LEU A 102 -0.87 19.27 27.07
CA LEU A 102 0.19 18.27 27.12
C LEU A 102 1.37 18.69 28.01
N ALA A 103 1.59 19.99 28.20
CA ALA A 103 2.61 20.51 29.12
C ALA A 103 2.08 20.58 30.55
N HIS A 104 0.93 21.24 30.75
CA HIS A 104 0.30 21.37 32.07
C HIS A 104 -1.20 21.08 32.01
N PRO A 105 -1.75 20.19 32.87
CA PRO A 105 -3.16 19.79 32.81
C PRO A 105 -4.19 20.91 33.04
N ASP A 106 -3.79 22.04 33.63
CA ASP A 106 -4.63 23.21 33.92
C ASP A 106 -4.72 24.22 32.76
N GLU A 107 -3.94 24.01 31.70
CA GLU A 107 -4.03 24.80 30.47
C GLU A 107 -5.36 24.61 29.73
N SER A 108 -5.64 25.52 28.80
CA SER A 108 -6.85 25.46 27.99
C SER A 108 -7.01 24.10 27.28
N PRO A 109 -8.21 23.50 27.29
CA PRO A 109 -8.47 22.27 26.56
C PRO A 109 -8.56 22.46 25.04
N ASP A 110 -8.75 23.70 24.56
CA ASP A 110 -8.77 24.02 23.14
C ASP A 110 -7.32 24.15 22.61
N MET A 111 -7.04 23.51 21.47
CA MET A 111 -5.78 23.66 20.74
C MET A 111 -5.50 25.14 20.39
N THR A 112 -4.24 25.56 20.45
CA THR A 112 -3.84 26.96 20.27
C THR A 112 -2.57 27.08 19.43
N THR A 113 -2.24 28.28 18.95
CA THR A 113 -0.95 28.50 18.30
C THR A 113 0.14 28.71 19.34
N GLU A 114 1.40 28.39 19.01
CA GLU A 114 2.54 28.57 19.92
C GLU A 114 2.66 30.03 20.42
N ALA A 115 2.25 31.00 19.61
CA ALA A 115 2.30 32.44 19.93
C ALA A 115 1.20 32.92 20.87
N GLU A 116 0.10 32.17 21.01
CA GLU A 116 -1.06 32.53 21.84
C GLU A 116 -0.97 31.93 23.26
N SER A 117 -0.02 31.03 23.50
CA SER A 117 0.19 30.36 24.79
C SER A 117 1.15 31.11 25.71
N THR A 118 0.99 30.88 27.02
CA THR A 118 1.88 31.40 28.07
C THR A 118 3.07 30.50 28.37
N LEU A 119 3.14 29.32 27.78
CA LEU A 119 4.22 28.34 28.00
C LEU A 119 5.56 28.83 27.47
N SER A 120 6.63 28.52 28.19
CA SER A 120 8.00 28.74 27.73
C SER A 120 8.37 27.76 26.61
N LEU A 121 9.38 28.13 25.82
CA LEU A 121 9.87 27.27 24.74
C LEU A 121 10.36 25.90 25.25
N ASP A 122 10.93 25.83 26.45
CA ASP A 122 11.41 24.55 27.01
C ASP A 122 10.25 23.65 27.47
N GLU A 123 9.16 24.22 27.97
CA GLU A 123 7.92 23.49 28.30
C GLU A 123 7.26 22.93 27.03
N TRP A 124 7.24 23.73 25.96
CA TRP A 124 6.81 23.26 24.65
C TRP A 124 7.72 22.15 24.10
N ARG A 125 9.03 22.37 24.16
CA ARG A 125 10.03 21.43 23.68
C ARG A 125 10.09 20.13 24.48
N SER A 126 9.61 20.09 25.70
CA SER A 126 9.55 18.84 26.47
C SER A 126 8.24 18.08 26.28
N SER A 127 7.15 18.76 25.90
CA SER A 127 5.81 18.17 25.87
C SER A 127 5.39 17.58 24.51
N GLN A 128 5.76 18.19 23.39
CA GLN A 128 5.27 17.79 22.06
C GLN A 128 6.16 18.24 20.88
N ALA A 129 5.76 17.92 19.65
CA ALA A 129 6.35 18.47 18.43
C ALA A 129 5.95 19.94 18.22
N LEU A 130 6.85 20.75 17.67
CA LEU A 130 6.62 22.17 17.37
C LEU A 130 6.76 22.45 15.87
N ASN A 131 6.32 23.63 15.43
CA ASN A 131 6.42 24.04 14.03
C ASN A 131 7.88 24.00 13.54
N GLU A 132 8.83 24.46 14.37
CA GLU A 132 10.29 24.47 14.11
C GLU A 132 10.88 23.07 13.84
N ASP A 133 10.23 22.00 14.30
CA ASP A 133 10.72 20.63 14.12
C ASP A 133 10.52 20.13 12.69
N TYR A 134 9.55 20.70 11.97
CA TYR A 134 9.20 20.33 10.60
C TYR A 134 9.70 21.34 9.56
N GLU A 135 10.06 22.55 9.98
CA GLU A 135 10.52 23.62 9.09
C GLU A 135 11.82 23.23 8.38
N ASP A 136 11.85 23.46 7.07
CA ASP A 136 13.02 23.21 6.21
C ASP A 136 13.60 21.80 6.35
N THR A 137 12.72 20.82 6.58
CA THR A 137 13.04 19.39 6.48
C THR A 137 12.59 18.87 5.12
N SER A 138 13.11 17.71 4.71
CA SER A 138 12.65 17.01 3.50
C SER A 138 11.30 16.30 3.65
N TYR A 139 10.59 16.48 4.77
CA TYR A 139 9.34 15.78 5.08
C TYR A 139 8.12 16.71 5.08
N ASP A 140 6.97 16.17 4.71
CA ASP A 140 5.70 16.85 4.89
C ASP A 140 5.12 16.61 6.29
N ARG A 141 4.35 17.58 6.78
CA ARG A 141 3.37 17.37 7.85
C ARG A 141 2.18 16.58 7.29
N GLY A 142 2.28 15.25 7.33
CA GLY A 142 1.23 14.34 6.87
C GLY A 142 0.13 14.20 7.91
N HIS A 143 -1.12 14.53 7.55
CA HIS A 143 -2.25 14.43 8.47
C HIS A 143 -2.67 12.97 8.67
N LEU A 144 -3.09 12.61 9.89
CA LEU A 144 -3.74 11.33 10.15
C LEU A 144 -5.26 11.43 9.95
N ASN A 145 -5.92 12.39 10.60
CA ASN A 145 -7.28 12.81 10.24
C ASN A 145 -7.19 13.86 9.12
N PRO A 146 -7.58 13.55 7.87
CA PRO A 146 -7.34 14.43 6.74
C PRO A 146 -8.29 15.63 6.76
N ASN A 147 -7.73 16.83 6.53
CA ASN A 147 -8.51 18.06 6.33
C ASN A 147 -9.64 17.87 5.30
N ALA A 148 -9.37 17.16 4.21
CA ALA A 148 -10.36 16.90 3.15
C ALA A 148 -11.59 16.14 3.66
N PHE A 149 -11.48 15.34 4.72
CA PHE A 149 -12.56 14.52 5.27
C PHE A 149 -13.47 15.32 6.21
N GLN A 150 -13.06 16.53 6.59
CA GLN A 150 -13.73 17.37 7.56
C GLN A 150 -14.36 18.61 6.91
N CYS A 151 -15.16 19.34 7.71
CA CYS A 151 -15.95 20.47 7.25
C CYS A 151 -15.90 21.65 8.22
N ASN A 152 -16.09 22.86 7.69
CA ASN A 152 -16.15 24.10 8.47
C ASN A 152 -14.97 24.22 9.45
N VAL A 153 -15.24 24.52 10.73
CA VAL A 153 -14.23 24.59 11.80
C VAL A 153 -13.51 23.26 12.04
N GLY A 154 -14.13 22.12 11.73
CA GLY A 154 -13.49 20.81 11.84
C GLY A 154 -12.32 20.62 10.88
N ARG A 155 -12.32 21.31 9.72
CA ARG A 155 -11.13 21.37 8.85
C ARG A 155 -9.96 22.03 9.55
N THR A 156 -10.24 23.11 10.27
CA THR A 156 -9.23 23.87 11.00
C THR A 156 -8.65 23.04 12.14
N ALA A 157 -9.50 22.29 12.85
CA ALA A 157 -9.08 21.39 13.93
C ALA A 157 -8.12 20.28 13.49
N THR A 158 -8.07 19.92 12.19
CA THR A 158 -7.11 18.90 11.71
C THR A 158 -5.67 19.39 11.65
N PHE A 159 -5.43 20.72 11.68
CA PHE A 159 -4.10 21.33 11.59
C PHE A 159 -3.45 21.48 12.97
N THR A 160 -3.41 20.41 13.76
CA THR A 160 -2.65 20.33 15.02
C THR A 160 -1.50 19.34 14.84
N LEU A 161 -0.33 19.60 15.45
CA LEU A 161 0.84 18.73 15.33
C LEU A 161 0.62 17.38 16.03
N THR A 162 -0.32 17.30 16.96
CA THR A 162 -0.83 16.05 17.54
C THR A 162 -1.76 15.29 16.60
N ASN A 163 -1.92 15.72 15.35
CA ASN A 163 -2.60 14.99 14.27
C ASN A 163 -1.69 14.82 13.03
N ALA A 164 -0.39 15.09 13.15
CA ALA A 164 0.55 15.01 12.05
C ALA A 164 1.79 14.19 12.37
N ALA A 165 2.32 13.52 11.35
CA ALA A 165 3.61 12.85 11.39
C ALA A 165 4.45 13.22 10.15
N PRO A 166 5.79 13.10 10.21
CA PRO A 166 6.65 13.29 9.05
C PRO A 166 6.35 12.26 7.96
N MET A 167 5.78 12.66 6.84
CA MET A 167 5.54 11.77 5.71
C MET A 167 6.42 12.14 4.53
N HIS A 168 6.98 11.14 3.84
CA HIS A 168 7.78 11.37 2.65
C HIS A 168 6.95 12.15 1.62
N PRO A 169 7.44 13.24 1.00
CA PRO A 169 6.62 14.13 0.18
C PRO A 169 5.93 13.42 -0.98
N TYR A 170 6.60 12.49 -1.65
CA TYR A 170 5.99 11.72 -2.73
C TYR A 170 4.90 10.77 -2.20
N PHE A 171 5.14 10.10 -1.07
CA PHE A 171 4.16 9.24 -0.42
C PHE A 171 2.91 10.04 -0.05
N ASN A 172 3.08 11.14 0.70
CA ASN A 172 1.99 11.98 1.18
C ASN A 172 1.20 12.63 0.03
N ARG A 173 1.89 13.34 -0.87
CA ARG A 173 1.26 14.21 -1.87
C ARG A 173 0.69 13.43 -3.05
N VAL A 174 1.23 12.25 -3.35
CA VAL A 174 0.85 11.46 -4.52
C VAL A 174 0.09 10.20 -4.12
N HIS A 175 0.72 9.27 -3.39
CA HIS A 175 0.12 7.98 -3.10
C HIS A 175 -1.01 8.09 -2.07
N TRP A 176 -0.71 8.64 -0.91
CA TRP A 176 -1.62 8.76 0.21
C TRP A 176 -2.78 9.72 -0.09
N SER A 177 -2.49 10.92 -0.60
CA SER A 177 -3.51 11.91 -1.02
C SER A 177 -4.55 11.37 -2.01
N LYS A 178 -4.15 10.48 -2.93
CA LYS A 178 -5.11 9.82 -3.83
C LYS A 178 -5.93 8.76 -3.13
N LEU A 179 -5.28 7.97 -2.29
CA LEU A 179 -5.97 7.01 -1.45
C LEU A 179 -7.07 7.71 -0.64
N GLU A 180 -6.73 8.79 0.05
CA GLU A 180 -7.67 9.61 0.81
C GLU A 180 -8.84 10.08 -0.05
N LYS A 181 -8.58 10.68 -1.22
CA LYS A 181 -9.64 11.18 -2.13
C LYS A 181 -10.57 10.06 -2.60
N THR A 182 -10.01 8.93 -3.06
CA THR A 182 -10.81 7.79 -3.50
C THR A 182 -11.60 7.19 -2.34
N LEU A 183 -10.97 7.03 -1.18
CA LEU A 183 -11.60 6.49 0.00
C LEU A 183 -12.78 7.36 0.45
N GLN A 184 -12.59 8.68 0.51
CA GLN A 184 -13.65 9.63 0.85
C GLN A 184 -14.86 9.50 -0.08
N ALA A 185 -14.62 9.51 -1.39
CA ALA A 185 -15.69 9.41 -2.39
C ALA A 185 -16.46 8.09 -2.23
N GLN A 186 -15.76 6.98 -2.05
CA GLN A 186 -16.38 5.67 -1.92
C GLN A 186 -17.15 5.53 -0.61
N LEU A 187 -16.63 6.00 0.52
CA LEU A 187 -17.34 5.95 1.80
C LEU A 187 -18.56 6.88 1.83
N THR A 188 -18.49 8.03 1.17
CA THR A 188 -19.63 8.93 1.03
C THR A 188 -20.80 8.27 0.31
N GLY A 189 -20.53 7.50 -0.76
CA GLY A 189 -21.57 6.78 -1.50
C GLY A 189 -22.02 5.46 -0.87
N SER A 190 -21.11 4.70 -0.25
CA SER A 190 -21.37 3.31 0.17
C SER A 190 -21.66 3.15 1.66
N CYS A 191 -21.12 4.02 2.51
CA CYS A 191 -21.20 3.91 3.95
C CYS A 191 -21.99 5.03 4.60
N ARG A 192 -22.04 6.20 3.99
CA ARG A 192 -22.58 7.37 4.66
C ARG A 192 -24.02 7.63 4.25
N ASN A 193 -24.96 7.11 5.03
CA ASN A 193 -26.39 7.34 4.83
C ASN A 193 -27.12 7.34 6.19
N GLY A 194 -28.42 7.64 6.23
CA GLY A 194 -29.19 7.69 7.49
C GLY A 194 -29.23 6.37 8.30
N ARG A 195 -28.66 5.29 7.78
CA ARG A 195 -28.58 3.95 8.41
C ARG A 195 -27.16 3.45 8.63
N SER A 196 -26.14 4.20 8.21
CA SER A 196 -24.75 3.81 8.40
C SER A 196 -23.79 4.98 8.58
N LYS A 197 -22.75 4.74 9.38
CA LYS A 197 -21.73 5.73 9.74
C LYS A 197 -20.33 5.13 9.55
N PRO A 198 -19.43 5.80 8.81
CA PRO A 198 -18.04 5.39 8.72
C PRO A 198 -17.26 5.83 9.96
N TYR A 199 -16.48 4.91 10.51
CA TYR A 199 -15.48 5.13 11.55
C TYR A 199 -14.11 4.80 10.97
N LEU A 200 -13.15 5.69 11.16
CA LEU A 200 -11.81 5.56 10.63
C LEU A 200 -10.80 5.68 11.76
N VAL A 201 -9.74 4.90 11.66
CA VAL A 201 -8.53 5.01 12.49
C VAL A 201 -7.35 5.07 11.54
N THR A 202 -6.53 6.10 11.66
CA THR A 202 -5.28 6.23 10.90
C THR A 202 -4.13 6.32 11.88
N GLU A 203 -3.02 5.66 11.57
CA GLU A 203 -1.83 5.59 12.43
C GLU A 203 -0.55 5.85 11.63
N ALA A 204 0.43 6.41 12.34
CA ALA A 204 1.81 6.52 11.93
C ALA A 204 2.67 5.59 12.81
N VAL A 205 3.11 4.45 12.27
CA VAL A 205 3.88 3.44 13.02
C VAL A 205 5.25 4.02 13.36
N PRO A 206 5.54 4.31 14.64
CA PRO A 206 6.77 4.99 15.04
C PRO A 206 8.01 4.18 14.68
N SER A 207 9.11 4.87 14.39
CA SER A 207 10.41 4.27 14.17
C SER A 207 11.50 5.04 14.92
N ASP A 208 12.40 4.31 15.57
CA ASP A 208 13.60 4.89 16.17
C ASP A 208 14.74 5.08 15.14
N SER A 209 14.56 4.61 13.91
CA SER A 209 15.61 4.66 12.87
C SER A 209 15.92 6.07 12.40
N GLU A 210 14.93 6.97 12.43
CA GLU A 210 15.03 8.30 11.84
C GLU A 210 14.15 9.30 12.59
N LYS A 211 14.71 10.48 12.87
CA LYS A 211 14.01 11.59 13.51
C LYS A 211 14.34 12.91 12.83
N ILE A 212 13.37 13.83 12.78
CA ILE A 212 13.55 15.20 12.27
C ILE A 212 13.47 16.24 13.39
N PRO A 213 14.05 17.44 13.21
CA PRO A 213 14.96 17.80 12.12
C PRO A 213 16.32 17.12 12.30
N ARG A 214 17.02 16.76 11.23
CA ARG A 214 18.32 16.08 11.24
C ARG A 214 19.46 17.08 11.26
N GLU A 215 20.38 16.96 12.21
CA GLU A 215 21.50 17.91 12.31
C GLU A 215 22.43 17.88 11.09
N GLY A 216 22.61 16.73 10.44
CA GLY A 216 23.50 16.61 9.29
C GLY A 216 22.94 17.23 8.00
N GLU A 217 21.62 17.21 7.82
CA GLU A 217 20.96 17.54 6.55
C GLU A 217 20.10 18.81 6.63
N ASP A 218 19.43 19.02 7.77
CA ASP A 218 18.48 20.10 7.97
C ASP A 218 19.10 21.28 8.76
N LYS A 219 20.42 21.29 8.98
CA LYS A 219 21.09 22.36 9.73
C LYS A 219 21.29 23.60 8.87
N GLU A 220 20.70 24.69 9.33
CA GLU A 220 20.87 26.03 8.76
C GLU A 220 21.79 26.87 9.66
N GLY A 221 22.68 27.66 9.06
CA GLY A 221 23.72 28.40 9.79
C GLY A 221 23.20 29.54 10.68
N ASP A 222 21.96 29.98 10.48
CA ASP A 222 21.31 31.10 11.14
C ASP A 222 20.24 30.67 12.17
N ARG A 223 20.01 29.37 12.36
CA ARG A 223 18.95 28.84 13.24
C ARG A 223 19.50 28.04 14.40
N ASN A 224 19.07 28.39 15.62
CA ASN A 224 19.32 27.61 16.83
C ASN A 224 18.04 26.82 17.21
N ARG A 225 18.04 25.52 16.92
CA ARG A 225 16.93 24.60 17.21
C ARG A 225 17.43 23.27 17.75
N THR A 226 16.53 22.49 18.32
CA THR A 226 16.84 21.13 18.80
C THR A 226 16.59 20.12 17.68
N TYR A 227 17.52 19.18 17.49
CA TYR A 227 17.46 18.17 16.42
C TYR A 227 16.97 16.81 16.95
N ASN A 228 16.58 15.93 16.01
CA ASN A 228 16.18 14.54 16.23
C ASN A 228 15.03 14.38 17.24
N ARG A 229 14.03 15.25 17.16
CA ARG A 229 12.92 15.30 18.12
C ARG A 229 11.75 14.43 17.70
N VAL A 230 11.34 14.51 16.43
CA VAL A 230 10.09 13.91 15.93
C VAL A 230 10.41 12.66 15.12
N SER A 231 9.81 11.53 15.49
CA SER A 231 9.98 10.25 14.80
C SER A 231 9.44 10.31 13.37
N VAL A 232 10.23 9.81 12.42
CA VAL A 232 9.75 9.51 11.07
C VAL A 232 9.14 8.10 11.10
N PRO A 233 7.82 7.95 10.90
CA PRO A 233 7.17 6.65 10.94
C PRO A 233 7.65 5.75 9.81
N SER A 234 7.72 4.45 10.07
CA SER A 234 8.10 3.44 9.07
C SER A 234 6.97 3.13 8.09
N HIS A 235 5.73 3.11 8.60
CA HIS A 235 4.52 2.80 7.85
C HIS A 235 3.40 3.74 8.25
N ILE A 236 2.52 4.03 7.30
CA ILE A 236 1.25 4.71 7.55
C ILE A 236 0.13 3.74 7.16
N TRP A 237 -0.92 3.66 7.98
CA TRP A 237 -2.10 2.87 7.65
C TRP A 237 -3.39 3.57 8.05
N THR A 238 -4.48 3.20 7.36
CA THR A 238 -5.84 3.64 7.70
C THR A 238 -6.79 2.46 7.64
N ALA A 239 -7.56 2.24 8.70
CA ALA A 239 -8.60 1.23 8.79
C ALA A 239 -9.97 1.88 8.81
N VAL A 240 -10.93 1.22 8.18
CA VAL A 240 -12.29 1.72 8.06
C VAL A 240 -13.26 0.67 8.56
N CYS A 241 -14.19 1.10 9.39
CA CYS A 241 -15.37 0.34 9.77
C CYS A 241 -16.63 1.10 9.35
N CYS A 242 -17.41 0.50 8.45
CA CYS A 242 -18.73 0.99 8.13
C CYS A 242 -19.78 0.34 9.01
N ASN A 243 -20.25 1.07 10.03
CA ASN A 243 -21.29 0.59 10.91
C ASN A 243 -22.66 0.83 10.28
N HIS A 244 -23.31 -0.21 9.76
CA HIS A 244 -24.67 -0.18 9.24
C HIS A 244 -25.65 -0.87 10.20
N ARG A 245 -26.89 -0.37 10.30
CA ARG A 245 -27.94 -0.96 11.17
C ARG A 245 -28.25 -2.42 10.85
N ASP A 246 -28.16 -2.79 9.57
CA ASP A 246 -28.18 -4.17 9.09
C ASP A 246 -26.75 -4.74 9.07
N ASN A 247 -26.52 -5.80 9.86
CA ASN A 247 -25.23 -6.47 10.01
C ASN A 247 -24.68 -7.01 8.68
N ASN A 248 -25.53 -7.44 7.74
CA ASN A 248 -25.08 -7.97 6.44
C ASN A 248 -24.51 -6.88 5.52
N ARG A 249 -24.70 -5.61 5.91
CA ARG A 249 -24.23 -4.43 5.18
C ARG A 249 -23.10 -3.70 5.91
N LYS A 250 -22.70 -4.17 7.10
CA LYS A 250 -21.45 -3.74 7.73
C LYS A 250 -20.28 -4.21 6.89
N PHE A 251 -19.21 -3.42 6.88
CA PHE A 251 -17.98 -3.83 6.23
C PHE A 251 -16.79 -3.09 6.82
N SER A 252 -15.63 -3.73 6.72
CA SER A 252 -14.37 -3.11 7.09
C SER A 252 -13.24 -3.53 6.15
N PHE A 253 -12.18 -2.72 6.12
CA PHE A 253 -10.94 -2.99 5.41
C PHE A 253 -9.88 -1.99 5.89
N ALA A 254 -8.62 -2.25 5.56
CA ALA A 254 -7.51 -1.37 5.85
C ALA A 254 -6.59 -1.18 4.66
N PHE A 255 -5.85 -0.07 4.68
CA PHE A 255 -4.74 0.22 3.79
C PHE A 255 -3.48 0.42 4.60
N ILE A 256 -2.35 -0.11 4.15
CA ILE A 256 -1.04 0.12 4.77
C ILE A 256 0.00 0.38 3.68
N GLY A 257 0.96 1.25 3.96
CA GLY A 257 2.10 1.51 3.07
C GLY A 257 3.32 1.98 3.84
N GLU A 258 4.49 1.72 3.28
CA GLU A 258 5.78 2.20 3.81
C GLU A 258 5.93 3.71 3.57
N ASN A 259 6.44 4.45 4.55
CA ASN A 259 6.62 5.90 4.45
C ASN A 259 7.88 6.28 3.63
N LYS A 260 7.88 5.93 2.35
CA LYS A 260 9.01 6.16 1.42
C LYS A 260 8.52 6.53 0.03
N GLU A 261 9.44 7.01 -0.82
CA GLU A 261 9.12 7.40 -2.20
C GLU A 261 8.41 6.29 -2.98
N ALA A 262 9.04 5.12 -3.10
CA ALA A 262 8.48 3.95 -3.76
C ALA A 262 7.73 3.06 -2.76
N SER A 263 6.60 3.54 -2.23
CA SER A 263 5.75 2.72 -1.35
C SER A 263 4.85 1.76 -2.13
N GLY A 264 4.78 0.51 -1.70
CA GLY A 264 3.62 -0.34 -1.99
C GLY A 264 2.43 0.11 -1.14
N LEU A 265 1.26 0.33 -1.75
CA LEU A 265 0.01 0.48 -1.02
C LEU A 265 -0.71 -0.86 -1.01
N GLU A 266 -0.88 -1.43 0.17
CA GLU A 266 -1.58 -2.69 0.35
C GLU A 266 -3.00 -2.45 0.83
N ILE A 267 -3.90 -3.35 0.45
CA ILE A 267 -5.30 -3.34 0.86
C ILE A 267 -5.57 -4.67 1.53
N ILE A 268 -5.81 -4.66 2.83
CA ILE A 268 -5.89 -5.86 3.66
C ILE A 268 -7.14 -5.88 4.55
N PRO A 269 -7.63 -7.07 4.95
CA PRO A 269 -8.62 -7.21 6.01
C PRO A 269 -8.14 -6.58 7.34
N VAL A 270 -9.04 -6.11 8.19
CA VAL A 270 -8.68 -5.52 9.49
C VAL A 270 -8.00 -6.54 10.40
N GLU A 271 -8.44 -7.79 10.37
CA GLU A 271 -7.82 -8.89 11.13
C GLU A 271 -6.34 -9.09 10.75
N LYS A 272 -6.05 -8.96 9.46
CA LYS A 272 -4.69 -9.04 8.95
C LYS A 272 -3.87 -7.81 9.35
N LEU A 273 -4.48 -6.62 9.32
CA LEU A 273 -3.83 -5.41 9.84
C LEU A 273 -3.42 -5.61 11.32
N ASN A 274 -4.31 -6.08 12.19
CA ASN A 274 -3.99 -6.33 13.60
C ASN A 274 -2.76 -7.26 13.77
N THR A 275 -2.65 -8.27 12.90
CA THR A 275 -1.50 -9.20 12.87
C THR A 275 -0.21 -8.49 12.44
N GLU A 276 -0.26 -7.69 11.38
CA GLU A 276 0.89 -6.90 10.91
C GLU A 276 1.35 -5.86 11.94
N LEU A 277 0.42 -5.20 12.63
CA LEU A 277 0.76 -4.25 13.70
C LEU A 277 1.46 -4.94 14.86
N SER A 278 0.98 -6.11 15.28
CA SER A 278 1.63 -6.90 16.32
C SER A 278 3.08 -7.25 15.94
N ARG A 279 3.33 -7.54 14.65
CA ARG A 279 4.67 -7.79 14.10
C ARG A 279 5.54 -6.52 14.08
N LEU A 280 4.99 -5.40 13.64
CA LEU A 280 5.71 -4.11 13.54
C LEU A 280 6.11 -3.57 14.93
N TYR A 281 5.19 -3.65 15.90
CA TYR A 281 5.45 -3.21 17.28
C TYR A 281 6.30 -4.18 18.10
N LYS A 282 6.50 -5.42 17.60
CA LYS A 282 7.19 -6.51 18.33
C LYS A 282 6.60 -6.74 19.73
N THR A 283 5.32 -6.45 19.91
CA THR A 283 4.62 -6.55 21.19
C THR A 283 4.04 -7.95 21.38
N PRO A 284 4.14 -8.55 22.58
CA PRO A 284 3.52 -9.85 22.87
C PRO A 284 2.00 -9.77 23.06
N GLY A 285 1.43 -8.57 23.18
CA GLY A 285 -0.01 -8.34 23.31
C GLY A 285 -0.72 -8.25 21.95
N SER A 286 -2.02 -8.57 21.93
CA SER A 286 -2.87 -8.42 20.75
C SER A 286 -3.25 -6.96 20.52
N VAL A 287 -2.94 -6.45 19.33
CA VAL A 287 -3.44 -5.15 18.85
C VAL A 287 -4.85 -5.33 18.29
N GLU A 288 -5.77 -4.43 18.65
CA GLU A 288 -7.13 -4.43 18.11
C GLU A 288 -7.55 -3.02 17.68
N VAL A 289 -7.68 -2.81 16.37
CA VAL A 289 -8.08 -1.51 15.83
C VAL A 289 -9.57 -1.20 16.06
N PHE A 290 -10.43 -2.23 16.05
CA PHE A 290 -11.85 -2.13 16.34
C PHE A 290 -12.27 -3.23 17.32
N VAL A 291 -13.35 -2.99 18.08
CA VAL A 291 -13.90 -3.94 19.07
C VAL A 291 -14.37 -5.28 18.48
N ASP A 292 -14.63 -5.32 17.17
CA ASP A 292 -14.84 -6.54 16.38
C ASP A 292 -14.35 -6.33 14.93
N ASP A 293 -14.46 -7.38 14.10
CA ASP A 293 -14.06 -7.35 12.70
C ASP A 293 -14.85 -6.34 11.83
N CYS A 294 -15.93 -5.76 12.36
CA CYS A 294 -16.86 -4.88 11.65
C CYS A 294 -17.31 -5.44 10.28
N GLY A 295 -17.45 -6.76 10.17
CA GLY A 295 -17.84 -7.42 8.93
C GLY A 295 -16.75 -7.40 7.85
N SER A 296 -15.49 -7.62 8.22
CA SER A 296 -14.32 -7.63 7.32
C SER A 296 -14.50 -8.59 6.13
N GLU A 297 -15.26 -9.66 6.31
CA GLU A 297 -15.53 -10.66 5.27
C GLU A 297 -16.88 -10.53 4.57
N SER A 298 -17.63 -9.45 4.83
CA SER A 298 -18.97 -9.26 4.28
C SER A 298 -18.95 -9.13 2.76
N GLN A 299 -20.02 -9.62 2.11
CA GLN A 299 -20.19 -9.45 0.68
C GLN A 299 -20.20 -7.96 0.29
N LYS A 300 -20.75 -7.10 1.16
CA LYS A 300 -20.76 -5.66 0.93
C LYS A 300 -19.36 -5.06 0.96
N GLY A 301 -18.52 -5.51 1.89
CA GLY A 301 -17.10 -5.11 1.96
C GLY A 301 -16.35 -5.47 0.68
N LYS A 302 -16.54 -6.69 0.18
CA LYS A 302 -15.95 -7.15 -1.09
C LYS A 302 -16.35 -6.28 -2.28
N GLU A 303 -17.61 -5.87 -2.38
CA GLU A 303 -18.08 -4.93 -3.41
C GLU A 303 -17.42 -3.55 -3.30
N VAL A 304 -17.41 -2.97 -2.10
CA VAL A 304 -16.85 -1.63 -1.86
C VAL A 304 -15.35 -1.62 -2.11
N LEU A 305 -14.65 -2.66 -1.65
CA LEU A 305 -13.21 -2.82 -1.87
C LEU A 305 -12.87 -2.93 -3.35
N SER A 306 -13.67 -3.67 -4.13
CA SER A 306 -13.53 -3.76 -5.58
C SER A 306 -13.70 -2.39 -6.25
N ALA A 307 -14.70 -1.61 -5.82
CA ALA A 307 -14.90 -0.24 -6.31
C ALA A 307 -13.73 0.69 -5.97
N ILE A 308 -13.19 0.62 -4.75
CA ILE A 308 -12.01 1.39 -4.34
C ILE A 308 -10.80 0.98 -5.17
N LYS A 309 -10.51 -0.32 -5.29
CA LYS A 309 -9.40 -0.84 -6.12
C LYS A 309 -9.47 -0.32 -7.55
N LYS A 310 -10.66 -0.38 -8.16
CA LYS A 310 -10.90 0.14 -9.52
C LYS A 310 -10.67 1.66 -9.61
N ALA A 311 -11.15 2.43 -8.63
CA ALA A 311 -11.00 3.88 -8.62
C ALA A 311 -9.56 4.32 -8.36
N LEU A 312 -8.84 3.66 -7.44
CA LEU A 312 -7.43 3.89 -7.20
C LEU A 312 -6.62 3.58 -8.45
N TYR A 313 -6.87 2.42 -9.07
CA TYR A 313 -6.27 2.05 -10.34
C TYR A 313 -6.45 3.17 -11.38
N ASN A 314 -7.68 3.60 -11.66
CA ASN A 314 -7.92 4.69 -12.62
C ASN A 314 -7.20 6.00 -12.23
N THR A 315 -7.13 6.32 -10.94
CA THR A 315 -6.48 7.56 -10.45
C THR A 315 -4.95 7.49 -10.53
N PHE A 316 -4.37 6.30 -10.32
CA PHE A 316 -2.95 6.08 -10.53
C PHE A 316 -2.63 6.02 -12.02
N GLN A 317 -3.42 5.33 -12.83
CA GLN A 317 -3.33 5.35 -14.29
C GLN A 317 -3.34 6.79 -14.83
N ASN A 318 -4.35 7.61 -14.51
CA ASN A 318 -4.41 9.00 -14.99
C ASN A 318 -3.20 9.84 -14.57
N LEU A 319 -2.65 9.67 -13.36
CA LEU A 319 -1.46 10.42 -12.94
C LEU A 319 -0.18 9.91 -13.61
N LEU A 320 -0.09 8.60 -13.87
CA LEU A 320 0.98 8.06 -14.68
C LEU A 320 0.83 8.65 -16.11
N THR A 321 -0.36 8.65 -16.71
CA THR A 321 -0.66 9.29 -17.99
C THR A 321 -0.39 10.81 -18.01
N ASP A 322 -0.60 11.54 -16.91
CA ASP A 322 -0.39 13.00 -16.80
C ASP A 322 1.07 13.38 -16.46
N SER A 323 1.82 12.49 -15.79
CA SER A 323 3.23 12.73 -15.38
C SER A 323 4.25 12.14 -16.36
N TYR A 324 3.90 11.09 -17.10
CA TYR A 324 4.77 10.38 -18.04
C TYR A 324 5.09 11.09 -19.36
N PRO A 325 4.32 12.08 -19.86
CA PRO A 325 4.69 12.85 -21.04
C PRO A 325 6.00 13.65 -20.86
N GLN A 326 6.47 13.80 -19.62
CA GLN A 326 7.72 14.49 -19.31
C GLN A 326 8.96 13.57 -19.28
N LEU A 327 8.78 12.23 -19.32
CA LEU A 327 9.88 11.27 -19.12
C LEU A 327 9.97 10.17 -20.20
N LEU A 328 8.94 9.91 -21.01
CA LEU A 328 8.97 8.89 -22.07
C LEU A 328 8.37 9.40 -23.40
N PRO A 329 8.88 8.96 -24.57
CA PRO A 329 8.31 9.28 -25.87
C PRO A 329 6.84 8.83 -26.01
N PRO A 330 5.98 9.55 -26.77
CA PRO A 330 4.53 9.27 -26.89
C PRO A 330 4.16 7.84 -27.33
N GLU A 331 5.03 7.20 -28.10
CA GLU A 331 4.83 5.84 -28.63
C GLU A 331 4.99 4.76 -27.54
N GLU A 332 5.85 5.00 -26.54
CA GLU A 332 6.09 4.09 -25.41
C GLU A 332 4.97 4.22 -24.35
N SER A 333 4.46 5.43 -24.13
CA SER A 333 3.30 5.68 -23.24
C SER A 333 2.04 4.96 -23.75
N SER A 334 1.75 5.09 -25.04
CA SER A 334 0.56 4.45 -25.67
C SER A 334 0.66 2.92 -25.67
N LYS A 335 1.89 2.39 -25.64
CA LYS A 335 2.17 0.96 -25.57
C LYS A 335 1.82 0.41 -24.18
N LEU A 336 2.30 1.08 -23.13
CA LEU A 336 2.09 0.70 -21.73
C LEU A 336 0.61 0.80 -21.30
N ASP A 337 -0.12 1.80 -21.78
CA ASP A 337 -1.57 1.95 -21.53
C ASP A 337 -2.37 0.79 -22.13
N ARG A 338 -2.00 0.34 -23.33
CA ARG A 338 -2.62 -0.82 -24.01
C ARG A 338 -2.32 -2.13 -23.27
N GLU A 339 -1.10 -2.30 -22.79
CA GLU A 339 -0.65 -3.48 -22.04
C GLU A 339 -1.37 -3.60 -20.68
N THR A 340 -1.50 -2.47 -19.97
CA THR A 340 -2.18 -2.45 -18.67
C THR A 340 -3.69 -2.67 -18.83
N ALA A 341 -4.32 -2.10 -19.86
CA ALA A 341 -5.73 -2.36 -20.19
C ALA A 341 -5.99 -3.83 -20.57
N GLN A 342 -5.04 -4.48 -21.24
CA GLN A 342 -5.12 -5.88 -21.63
C GLN A 342 -5.02 -6.82 -20.42
N VAL A 343 -4.15 -6.51 -19.46
CA VAL A 343 -4.08 -7.22 -18.17
C VAL A 343 -5.41 -7.09 -17.42
N MET A 344 -5.95 -5.88 -17.32
CA MET A 344 -7.14 -5.62 -16.50
C MET A 344 -8.46 -6.11 -17.12
N THR A 345 -8.48 -6.43 -18.41
CA THR A 345 -9.66 -6.96 -19.12
C THR A 345 -9.60 -8.49 -19.34
N SER A 346 -8.50 -9.16 -18.97
CA SER A 346 -8.41 -10.62 -19.02
C SER A 346 -9.44 -11.27 -18.11
N THR A 347 -10.26 -12.16 -18.66
CA THR A 347 -11.24 -12.95 -17.89
C THR A 347 -10.64 -14.20 -17.25
N ASN A 348 -9.37 -14.52 -17.58
CA ASN A 348 -8.65 -15.68 -17.05
C ASN A 348 -7.85 -15.36 -15.78
N LEU A 349 -7.76 -14.08 -15.38
CA LEU A 349 -7.07 -13.64 -14.17
C LEU A 349 -8.01 -13.63 -12.95
N ASP A 350 -7.61 -14.31 -11.88
CA ASP A 350 -8.27 -14.19 -10.57
C ASP A 350 -7.84 -12.89 -9.87
N GLN A 351 -8.72 -11.89 -9.95
CA GLN A 351 -8.50 -10.56 -9.37
C GLN A 351 -8.27 -10.58 -7.84
N LYS A 352 -8.62 -11.68 -7.14
CA LYS A 352 -8.38 -11.81 -5.70
C LYS A 352 -6.91 -12.12 -5.38
N LYS A 353 -6.13 -12.59 -6.35
CA LYS A 353 -4.73 -13.01 -6.18
C LYS A 353 -3.71 -12.02 -6.72
N MET A 354 -4.15 -10.83 -7.13
CA MET A 354 -3.35 -9.84 -7.85
C MET A 354 -2.89 -8.71 -6.94
N GLN A 355 -1.62 -8.32 -7.07
CA GLN A 355 -1.03 -7.17 -6.38
C GLN A 355 -0.34 -6.22 -7.35
N LEU A 356 -0.43 -4.92 -7.07
CA LEU A 356 0.26 -3.87 -7.82
C LEU A 356 1.56 -3.53 -7.10
N THR A 357 2.69 -3.87 -7.72
CA THR A 357 4.02 -3.44 -7.28
C THR A 357 4.60 -2.50 -8.32
N GLY A 358 5.52 -1.61 -7.93
CA GLY A 358 6.16 -0.62 -8.82
C GLY A 358 6.39 -1.16 -10.24
N ILE A 359 5.45 -0.81 -11.14
CA ILE A 359 5.34 -1.20 -12.54
C ILE A 359 5.49 -2.73 -12.79
N GLY A 360 4.63 -3.52 -12.15
CA GLY A 360 4.42 -4.95 -12.47
C GLY A 360 3.34 -5.58 -11.58
N PHE A 361 2.57 -6.53 -12.13
CA PHE A 361 1.53 -7.25 -11.37
C PHE A 361 2.02 -8.62 -10.93
N LEU A 362 1.98 -8.88 -9.62
CA LEU A 362 2.22 -10.19 -9.02
C LEU A 362 0.89 -10.94 -8.91
N VAL A 363 0.87 -12.21 -9.31
CA VAL A 363 -0.28 -13.11 -9.18
C VAL A 363 0.12 -14.33 -8.34
N GLY A 364 -0.64 -14.58 -7.28
CA GLY A 364 -0.51 -15.79 -6.47
C GLY A 364 -0.97 -17.06 -7.17
N ILE A 365 -0.22 -18.15 -7.03
CA ILE A 365 -0.53 -19.45 -7.68
C ILE A 365 -0.63 -20.58 -6.66
N SER A 366 -1.70 -21.37 -6.69
CA SER A 366 -1.97 -22.36 -5.63
C SER A 366 -1.14 -23.65 -5.73
N SER A 367 -0.61 -23.94 -6.91
CA SER A 367 0.31 -25.06 -7.20
C SER A 367 1.00 -24.83 -8.55
N MET A 368 2.04 -25.61 -8.85
CA MET A 368 2.66 -25.58 -10.19
C MET A 368 1.71 -25.99 -11.30
N THR A 369 0.79 -26.91 -11.02
CA THR A 369 -0.24 -27.31 -11.97
C THR A 369 -1.27 -26.19 -12.21
N ASP A 370 -1.68 -25.49 -11.15
CA ASP A 370 -2.56 -24.31 -11.25
C ASP A 370 -1.90 -23.18 -12.06
N TRP A 371 -0.64 -22.89 -11.76
CA TRP A 371 0.17 -21.96 -12.55
C TRP A 371 0.21 -22.34 -14.02
N HIS A 372 0.51 -23.60 -14.34
CA HIS A 372 0.65 -24.06 -15.70
C HIS A 372 -0.66 -23.92 -16.51
N ILE A 373 -1.80 -24.31 -15.90
CA ILE A 373 -3.13 -24.14 -16.51
C ILE A 373 -3.42 -22.65 -16.79
N GLN A 374 -3.12 -21.78 -15.82
CA GLN A 374 -3.34 -20.35 -15.95
C GLN A 374 -2.44 -19.71 -17.00
N PHE A 375 -1.15 -20.06 -17.00
CA PHE A 375 -0.17 -19.65 -18.00
C PHE A 375 -0.68 -20.02 -19.40
N GLU A 376 -1.06 -21.27 -19.63
CA GLU A 376 -1.52 -21.71 -20.95
C GLU A 376 -2.74 -20.92 -21.45
N LYS A 377 -3.72 -20.67 -20.58
CA LYS A 377 -4.94 -19.92 -20.93
C LYS A 377 -4.63 -18.47 -21.26
N MET A 378 -3.95 -17.75 -20.36
CA MET A 378 -3.57 -16.35 -20.59
C MET A 378 -2.69 -16.20 -21.83
N TYR A 379 -1.80 -17.16 -22.07
CA TYR A 379 -0.92 -17.16 -23.24
C TYR A 379 -1.72 -17.31 -24.54
N LYS A 380 -2.72 -18.19 -24.57
CA LYS A 380 -3.54 -18.45 -25.75
C LYS A 380 -4.58 -17.35 -25.99
N GLU A 381 -5.25 -16.88 -24.95
CA GLU A 381 -6.48 -16.08 -25.05
C GLU A 381 -6.23 -14.58 -24.87
N ASP A 382 -5.32 -14.19 -23.98
CA ASP A 382 -5.21 -12.78 -23.52
C ASP A 382 -3.93 -12.07 -23.97
N ASN A 383 -3.06 -12.72 -24.75
CA ASN A 383 -1.67 -12.31 -25.08
C ASN A 383 -0.80 -11.88 -23.89
N LEU A 384 -1.05 -12.45 -22.71
CA LEU A 384 -0.27 -12.24 -21.51
C LEU A 384 0.56 -13.49 -21.21
N THR A 385 1.55 -13.36 -20.34
CA THR A 385 2.21 -14.49 -19.73
C THR A 385 2.41 -14.27 -18.24
N CYS A 386 2.13 -15.30 -17.44
CA CYS A 386 2.36 -15.37 -16.01
C CYS A 386 3.72 -16.05 -15.80
N VAL A 387 4.79 -15.25 -15.84
CA VAL A 387 6.17 -15.72 -15.73
C VAL A 387 6.42 -16.10 -14.28
N LEU A 388 6.59 -17.39 -14.01
CA LEU A 388 6.89 -17.89 -12.67
C LEU A 388 8.10 -17.13 -12.11
N ALA A 389 7.93 -16.49 -10.97
CA ALA A 389 8.96 -15.68 -10.34
C ALA A 389 9.58 -16.45 -9.17
N PRO A 390 10.84 -16.18 -8.80
CA PRO A 390 11.44 -16.76 -7.61
C PRO A 390 10.55 -16.45 -6.41
N ALA A 391 10.52 -17.35 -5.43
CA ALA A 391 9.89 -17.09 -4.14
C ALA A 391 10.62 -15.94 -3.43
N ALA A 392 10.34 -14.71 -3.83
CA ALA A 392 10.74 -13.49 -3.16
C ALA A 392 9.64 -13.17 -2.13
N ALA A 393 9.50 -14.03 -1.12
CA ALA A 393 8.34 -14.01 -0.27
C ALA A 393 8.56 -13.33 1.08
N ALA A 394 9.45 -12.35 1.20
CA ALA A 394 9.19 -11.30 2.19
C ALA A 394 7.85 -10.59 1.86
N VAL A 395 7.44 -10.58 0.58
CA VAL A 395 6.21 -9.92 0.09
C VAL A 395 5.04 -10.89 -0.09
N ALA A 396 5.25 -12.11 -0.61
CA ALA A 396 4.18 -13.09 -0.81
C ALA A 396 3.74 -13.77 0.51
N GLU A 397 4.67 -14.12 1.40
CA GLU A 397 4.40 -14.74 2.71
C GLU A 397 3.73 -13.72 3.66
N ALA A 398 4.13 -12.44 3.60
CA ALA A 398 3.46 -11.34 4.29
C ALA A 398 2.07 -11.00 3.69
N SER A 399 1.82 -11.37 2.44
CA SER A 399 0.58 -11.04 1.74
C SER A 399 -0.57 -12.04 1.97
N GLY A 400 -0.31 -13.20 2.59
CA GLY A 400 -1.28 -14.31 2.65
C GLY A 400 -1.61 -14.88 1.27
N ILE A 401 -0.80 -14.53 0.28
CA ILE A 401 -0.81 -15.11 -1.05
C ILE A 401 0.08 -16.35 -0.96
N SER A 402 -0.19 -17.35 -1.81
CA SER A 402 0.64 -18.55 -1.94
C SER A 402 2.14 -18.25 -1.88
N ASP A 403 2.92 -19.18 -1.34
CA ASP A 403 4.41 -19.18 -1.31
C ASP A 403 5.03 -19.07 -2.70
N ARG A 404 4.20 -19.22 -3.73
CA ARG A 404 4.54 -19.18 -5.15
C ARG A 404 3.76 -18.07 -5.85
N VAL A 405 4.49 -17.30 -6.66
CA VAL A 405 3.97 -16.16 -7.41
C VAL A 405 4.48 -16.18 -8.84
N CYS A 406 3.75 -15.49 -9.73
CA CYS A 406 4.24 -15.15 -11.06
C CYS A 406 4.09 -13.66 -11.32
N THR A 407 4.94 -13.14 -12.21
CA THR A 407 4.87 -11.77 -12.71
C THR A 407 4.21 -11.76 -14.08
N LEU A 408 3.20 -10.89 -14.26
CA LEU A 408 2.56 -10.73 -15.57
C LEU A 408 3.46 -9.92 -16.52
N GLN A 409 3.72 -10.48 -17.70
CA GLN A 409 4.47 -9.84 -18.77
C GLN A 409 3.73 -9.98 -20.11
N GLU A 410 4.04 -9.08 -21.04
CA GLU A 410 3.67 -9.21 -22.44
C GLU A 410 4.39 -10.38 -23.13
N GLN A 411 3.83 -10.85 -24.24
CA GLN A 411 4.50 -11.83 -25.09
C GLN A 411 5.50 -11.17 -26.05
N LYS A 412 6.72 -11.71 -26.14
CA LYS A 412 7.80 -11.22 -27.01
C LYS A 412 7.55 -11.10 -28.53
N HIS A 413 6.41 -11.53 -29.06
CA HIS A 413 6.09 -11.34 -30.49
C HIS A 413 5.46 -9.97 -30.77
N LEU A 414 5.01 -9.27 -29.72
CA LEU A 414 4.41 -7.95 -29.82
C LEU A 414 5.42 -6.89 -30.33
N PRO A 415 4.96 -5.76 -30.90
CA PRO A 415 5.82 -4.68 -31.37
C PRO A 415 6.77 -4.18 -30.26
N ASN A 416 7.97 -3.71 -30.62
CA ASN A 416 9.00 -3.20 -29.69
C ASN A 416 9.53 -4.19 -28.63
N SER A 417 9.22 -5.49 -28.74
CA SER A 417 9.86 -6.53 -27.93
C SER A 417 11.38 -6.44 -28.02
N ARG A 418 12.05 -6.53 -26.87
CA ARG A 418 13.52 -6.63 -26.76
C ARG A 418 13.98 -8.05 -26.46
N VAL A 419 13.16 -9.05 -26.79
CA VAL A 419 13.49 -10.47 -26.55
C VAL A 419 13.33 -11.27 -27.83
N THR A 420 14.37 -12.01 -28.19
CA THR A 420 14.43 -12.82 -29.42
C THR A 420 13.57 -14.09 -29.30
N ALA A 421 13.41 -14.80 -30.42
CA ALA A 421 12.71 -16.07 -30.51
C ALA A 421 13.31 -17.13 -29.56
N SER A 422 14.63 -17.19 -29.38
CA SER A 422 15.26 -18.15 -28.47
C SER A 422 15.28 -17.69 -27.01
N GLY A 423 15.10 -16.38 -26.76
CA GLY A 423 15.00 -15.80 -25.42
C GLY A 423 16.08 -14.76 -25.08
N TRP A 424 17.00 -14.46 -26.00
CA TRP A 424 18.05 -13.47 -25.78
C TRP A 424 17.49 -12.05 -25.66
N SER A 425 18.10 -11.25 -24.79
CA SER A 425 17.85 -9.82 -24.72
C SER A 425 18.50 -9.11 -25.90
N CYS A 426 17.76 -8.23 -26.56
CA CYS A 426 18.29 -7.44 -27.66
C CYS A 426 19.17 -6.29 -27.16
N VAL A 427 20.31 -6.07 -27.81
CA VAL A 427 21.27 -5.01 -27.53
C VAL A 427 21.18 -3.93 -28.61
N GLY A 428 21.13 -2.66 -28.20
CA GLY A 428 21.12 -1.49 -29.09
C GLY A 428 19.85 -1.28 -29.92
N GLN A 429 18.99 -2.28 -30.10
CA GLN A 429 17.77 -2.20 -30.91
C GLN A 429 16.68 -3.18 -30.45
N ALA A 430 15.41 -2.87 -30.72
CA ALA A 430 14.32 -3.82 -30.52
C ALA A 430 14.21 -4.82 -31.70
N CYS A 431 13.45 -5.89 -31.51
CA CYS A 431 13.10 -6.84 -32.56
C CYS A 431 12.42 -6.13 -33.75
N GLY A 432 13.07 -6.14 -34.92
CA GLY A 432 12.62 -5.42 -36.10
C GLY A 432 13.11 -6.08 -37.39
N TYR A 433 12.65 -5.60 -38.55
CA TYR A 433 13.04 -6.15 -39.85
C TYR A 433 14.47 -5.76 -40.27
N HIS A 434 14.95 -4.58 -39.84
CA HIS A 434 16.33 -4.10 -40.03
C HIS A 434 16.91 -4.36 -41.44
N GLY A 435 16.10 -4.11 -42.48
CA GLY A 435 16.50 -4.28 -43.89
C GLY A 435 16.34 -5.68 -44.49
N TYR A 436 15.82 -6.65 -43.73
CA TYR A 436 15.56 -8.03 -44.19
C TYR A 436 14.05 -8.37 -44.20
N ALA A 437 13.69 -9.48 -44.84
CA ALA A 437 12.30 -9.97 -44.89
C ALA A 437 11.83 -10.65 -43.59
N TYR A 438 12.72 -10.83 -42.62
CA TYR A 438 12.43 -11.43 -41.31
C TYR A 438 12.79 -10.48 -40.17
N ARG A 439 12.15 -10.63 -39.01
CA ARG A 439 12.50 -9.88 -37.80
C ARG A 439 13.67 -10.53 -37.07
N TRP A 440 14.56 -9.69 -36.55
CA TRP A 440 15.73 -10.08 -35.76
C TRP A 440 16.20 -8.90 -34.90
N CYS A 441 17.20 -9.13 -34.03
CA CYS A 441 17.95 -8.09 -33.33
C CYS A 441 19.35 -8.60 -32.96
N TYR A 442 20.26 -7.70 -32.59
CA TYR A 442 21.56 -8.09 -32.04
C TYR A 442 21.41 -8.49 -30.58
N THR A 443 22.18 -9.46 -30.13
CA THR A 443 22.19 -10.02 -28.76
C THR A 443 23.47 -9.71 -28.01
N SER A 444 24.46 -9.12 -28.67
CA SER A 444 25.73 -8.65 -28.09
C SER A 444 26.29 -7.46 -28.87
N ASP A 445 27.24 -6.73 -28.28
CA ASP A 445 28.01 -5.68 -28.97
C ASP A 445 29.04 -6.26 -29.97
N SER A 446 29.21 -7.58 -30.01
CA SER A 446 30.08 -8.30 -30.96
C SER A 446 29.36 -8.79 -32.21
N ASP A 447 28.23 -8.15 -32.55
CA ASP A 447 27.37 -8.46 -33.70
C ASP A 447 26.74 -9.87 -33.69
N ASP A 448 26.63 -10.53 -32.53
CA ASP A 448 25.80 -11.73 -32.40
C ASP A 448 24.32 -11.36 -32.53
N TRP A 449 23.50 -12.23 -33.10
CA TRP A 449 22.10 -11.94 -33.38
C TRP A 449 21.22 -13.19 -33.31
N ASP A 450 19.92 -12.98 -33.10
CA ASP A 450 18.91 -14.05 -33.14
C ASP A 450 17.62 -13.56 -33.80
N TYR A 451 16.83 -14.50 -34.32
CA TYR A 451 15.55 -14.23 -34.95
C TYR A 451 14.54 -13.72 -33.93
N CYS A 452 13.57 -12.92 -34.37
CA CYS A 452 12.45 -12.49 -33.56
C CYS A 452 11.13 -13.02 -34.12
N CYS A 453 10.18 -13.29 -33.22
CA CYS A 453 8.87 -13.76 -33.61
C CYS A 453 7.99 -12.62 -34.19
N THR A 454 7.28 -12.87 -35.29
CA THR A 454 6.20 -12.01 -35.80
C THR A 454 4.81 -12.42 -35.30
N GLY A 455 4.70 -13.61 -34.69
CA GLY A 455 3.46 -14.14 -34.14
C GLY A 455 3.75 -15.00 -32.91
N LYS A 456 2.68 -15.48 -32.24
CA LYS A 456 2.80 -16.25 -31.00
C LYS A 456 3.75 -17.43 -31.13
N CYS A 457 4.57 -17.63 -30.11
CA CYS A 457 5.39 -18.82 -29.97
C CYS A 457 4.50 -19.97 -29.52
N THR A 458 4.08 -20.83 -30.45
CA THR A 458 3.08 -21.87 -30.19
C THR A 458 3.65 -23.26 -30.44
N VAL A 459 3.12 -24.25 -29.72
CA VAL A 459 3.51 -25.64 -29.91
C VAL A 459 3.04 -26.10 -31.29
N ASN A 460 3.98 -26.50 -32.14
CA ASN A 460 3.67 -27.11 -33.41
C ASN A 460 3.14 -28.55 -33.20
N PRO A 461 1.91 -28.89 -33.63
CA PRO A 461 1.29 -30.17 -33.28
C PRO A 461 2.06 -31.42 -33.73
N ALA A 462 2.78 -31.33 -34.85
CA ALA A 462 3.54 -32.43 -35.43
C ALA A 462 4.90 -32.63 -34.75
N SER A 463 5.66 -31.54 -34.58
CA SER A 463 7.02 -31.61 -34.00
C SER A 463 7.06 -31.52 -32.48
N LYS A 464 5.95 -31.13 -31.83
CA LYS A 464 5.86 -30.83 -30.39
C LYS A 464 6.85 -29.77 -29.89
N LEU A 465 7.40 -28.98 -30.81
CA LEU A 465 8.31 -27.89 -30.52
C LEU A 465 7.57 -26.57 -30.58
N TYR A 466 7.92 -25.65 -29.68
CA TYR A 466 7.53 -24.26 -29.82
C TYR A 466 8.17 -23.63 -31.06
N LYS A 467 7.32 -23.06 -31.91
CA LYS A 467 7.72 -22.37 -33.14
C LYS A 467 6.95 -21.08 -33.32
N CYS A 468 7.57 -20.12 -33.98
CA CYS A 468 6.94 -18.88 -34.36
C CYS A 468 7.32 -18.49 -35.80
N PRO A 469 6.45 -17.77 -36.52
CA PRO A 469 6.82 -17.17 -37.79
C PRO A 469 7.87 -16.09 -37.56
N ARG A 470 8.82 -15.96 -38.49
CA ARG A 470 9.85 -14.90 -38.44
C ARG A 470 9.61 -13.73 -39.40
N GLY A 471 8.56 -13.80 -40.23
CA GLY A 471 8.11 -12.70 -41.11
C GLY A 471 8.32 -12.92 -42.61
N ASP A 472 9.22 -13.82 -43.01
CA ASP A 472 9.54 -14.13 -44.41
C ASP A 472 8.76 -15.35 -44.95
N GLY A 473 7.67 -15.73 -44.26
CA GLY A 473 6.91 -16.95 -44.55
C GLY A 473 7.50 -18.23 -43.97
N SER A 474 8.67 -18.18 -43.34
CA SER A 474 9.25 -19.34 -42.64
C SER A 474 9.04 -19.27 -41.13
N ILE A 475 9.35 -20.40 -40.46
CA ILE A 475 9.20 -20.60 -39.02
C ILE A 475 10.55 -20.87 -38.37
N THR A 476 10.75 -20.35 -37.17
CA THR A 476 11.91 -20.65 -36.33
C THR A 476 11.47 -21.33 -35.03
N LYS A 477 12.40 -22.00 -34.35
CA LYS A 477 12.17 -22.48 -32.98
C LYS A 477 12.08 -21.29 -32.05
N CYS A 478 11.28 -21.40 -31.01
CA CYS A 478 11.16 -20.34 -30.03
C CYS A 478 10.90 -20.88 -28.62
N SER A 479 11.06 -20.03 -27.63
CA SER A 479 10.68 -20.25 -26.23
C SER A 479 9.60 -19.25 -25.81
N PRO A 480 8.48 -19.64 -25.18
CA PRO A 480 7.65 -18.65 -24.49
C PRO A 480 8.43 -18.05 -23.31
N GLN A 481 8.03 -16.88 -22.81
CA GLN A 481 8.46 -16.40 -21.49
C GLN A 481 7.52 -17.04 -20.47
N TYR A 482 8.04 -17.87 -19.57
CA TYR A 482 7.19 -18.65 -18.66
C TYR A 482 7.79 -18.81 -17.25
N SER A 483 9.10 -18.72 -17.08
CA SER A 483 9.73 -18.85 -15.78
C SER A 483 11.02 -18.04 -15.68
N THR A 484 11.32 -17.55 -14.48
CA THR A 484 12.62 -17.05 -14.03
C THR A 484 13.16 -17.90 -12.88
N VAL A 485 12.66 -19.12 -12.74
CA VAL A 485 13.07 -20.10 -11.71
C VAL A 485 13.51 -21.39 -12.38
N THR A 486 14.65 -21.91 -11.93
CA THR A 486 15.26 -23.14 -12.43
C THR A 486 14.62 -24.39 -11.81
N VAL A 487 14.97 -25.58 -12.32
CA VAL A 487 14.54 -26.86 -11.74
C VAL A 487 15.04 -27.05 -10.30
N SER A 488 16.11 -26.40 -9.88
CA SER A 488 16.58 -26.45 -8.49
C SER A 488 15.96 -25.39 -7.58
N GLY A 489 15.04 -24.56 -8.09
CA GLY A 489 14.40 -23.48 -7.34
C GLY A 489 15.25 -22.20 -7.27
N LYS A 490 16.33 -22.09 -8.05
CA LYS A 490 17.18 -20.89 -8.04
C LYS A 490 16.61 -19.80 -8.96
N PRO A 491 16.77 -18.53 -8.58
CA PRO A 491 16.43 -17.42 -9.47
C PRO A 491 17.36 -17.38 -10.68
N CYS A 492 16.77 -17.18 -11.85
CA CYS A 492 17.50 -16.81 -13.05
C CYS A 492 17.91 -15.33 -12.99
N ARG A 493 18.99 -14.98 -13.68
CA ARG A 493 19.34 -13.60 -13.99
C ARG A 493 18.20 -12.90 -14.74
N ALA A 494 17.99 -11.63 -14.41
CA ALA A 494 16.89 -10.85 -14.99
C ALA A 494 17.01 -10.68 -16.52
N ASP A 495 18.23 -10.57 -17.03
CA ASP A 495 18.54 -10.43 -18.46
C ASP A 495 18.58 -11.78 -19.22
N HIS A 496 18.50 -12.89 -18.48
CA HIS A 496 18.56 -14.26 -18.96
C HIS A 496 17.52 -15.15 -18.25
N PRO A 497 16.21 -14.95 -18.47
CA PRO A 497 15.15 -15.81 -17.91
C PRO A 497 15.19 -17.25 -18.47
N CYS A 498 14.28 -18.15 -18.09
CA CYS A 498 14.26 -19.48 -18.70
C CYS A 498 13.96 -19.41 -20.21
N GLY A 499 14.85 -19.96 -21.02
CA GLY A 499 14.77 -19.91 -22.48
C GLY A 499 15.55 -21.02 -23.17
N LEU A 500 15.49 -21.07 -24.51
CA LEU A 500 16.26 -22.06 -25.28
C LEU A 500 17.70 -21.59 -25.49
N TYR A 501 17.91 -20.30 -25.75
CA TYR A 501 19.24 -19.72 -26.04
C TYR A 501 20.05 -20.59 -27.01
N GLU A 502 19.41 -20.97 -28.13
CA GLU A 502 19.94 -21.84 -29.19
C GLU A 502 20.31 -23.28 -28.76
N LYS A 503 20.03 -23.68 -27.52
CA LYS A 503 20.14 -25.06 -27.07
C LYS A 503 18.88 -25.86 -27.38
N LYS A 504 18.98 -27.17 -27.17
CA LYS A 504 17.84 -28.11 -27.30
C LYS A 504 17.02 -28.23 -26.02
N TYR A 505 17.50 -27.69 -24.91
CA TYR A 505 16.89 -27.73 -23.59
C TYR A 505 16.66 -26.31 -23.07
N PHE A 506 15.75 -26.16 -22.12
CA PHE A 506 15.47 -24.90 -21.45
C PHE A 506 16.44 -24.70 -20.28
N TRP A 507 17.01 -23.51 -20.16
CA TRP A 507 17.99 -23.18 -19.13
C TRP A 507 18.07 -21.67 -18.91
N CYS A 508 18.80 -21.24 -17.89
CA CYS A 508 19.15 -19.84 -17.64
C CYS A 508 20.47 -19.71 -16.86
N TYR A 509 21.05 -18.51 -16.84
CA TYR A 509 22.14 -18.18 -15.90
C TYR A 509 21.57 -17.86 -14.52
N ILE A 510 22.26 -18.31 -13.47
CA ILE A 510 21.85 -18.10 -12.07
C ILE A 510 22.72 -17.07 -11.34
N ASP A 511 23.84 -16.64 -11.94
CA ASP A 511 24.68 -15.56 -11.42
C ASP A 511 25.52 -14.90 -12.53
N ASP A 512 26.25 -13.84 -12.15
CA ASP A 512 27.12 -13.07 -13.05
C ASP A 512 28.43 -13.77 -13.40
N LYS A 513 28.70 -14.95 -12.81
CA LYS A 513 29.86 -15.79 -13.13
C LYS A 513 29.53 -16.84 -14.20
N GLU A 514 28.40 -16.66 -14.88
CA GLU A 514 27.91 -17.56 -15.94
C GLU A 514 27.63 -18.99 -15.43
N ASN A 515 27.42 -19.16 -14.12
CA ASN A 515 26.85 -20.41 -13.65
C ASN A 515 25.43 -20.52 -14.18
N TRP A 516 25.03 -21.74 -14.59
CA TRP A 516 23.75 -21.98 -15.22
C TRP A 516 23.04 -23.19 -14.61
N ASP A 517 21.73 -23.25 -14.80
CA ASP A 517 20.91 -24.39 -14.40
C ASP A 517 19.77 -24.63 -15.40
N TYR A 518 19.18 -25.83 -15.37
CA TYR A 518 18.08 -26.20 -16.24
C TYR A 518 16.77 -25.56 -15.80
N CYS A 519 15.85 -25.39 -16.75
CA CYS A 519 14.47 -25.00 -16.48
C CYS A 519 13.51 -26.10 -16.94
N CYS A 520 12.37 -26.24 -16.26
CA CYS A 520 11.29 -27.11 -16.73
C CYS A 520 10.78 -26.64 -18.09
N SER A 521 10.33 -27.55 -18.94
CA SER A 521 9.70 -27.24 -20.22
C SER A 521 8.41 -26.46 -19.98
N PRO A 522 8.09 -25.45 -20.82
CA PRO A 522 6.80 -24.77 -20.75
C PRO A 522 5.62 -25.68 -21.10
N GLN A 523 5.85 -26.91 -21.58
CA GLN A 523 4.83 -27.95 -21.79
C GLN A 523 4.67 -28.90 -20.61
N HIS A 524 5.44 -28.76 -19.52
CA HIS A 524 5.41 -29.70 -18.41
C HIS A 524 5.78 -29.05 -17.08
N ASP A 525 4.83 -28.99 -16.16
CA ASP A 525 5.04 -28.45 -14.82
C ASP A 525 5.95 -29.35 -13.97
N CYS A 526 6.57 -28.73 -12.95
CA CYS A 526 7.29 -29.47 -11.91
C CYS A 526 6.28 -30.17 -10.99
N GLY A 527 6.26 -31.49 -11.00
CA GLY A 527 5.27 -32.28 -10.26
C GLY A 527 5.66 -33.75 -10.09
N TYR A 528 4.84 -34.50 -9.35
CA TYR A 528 5.12 -35.92 -9.07
C TYR A 528 4.92 -36.83 -10.29
N HIS A 529 3.94 -36.52 -11.15
CA HIS A 529 3.67 -37.25 -12.41
C HIS A 529 3.67 -38.78 -12.27
N GLY A 530 3.13 -39.29 -11.15
CA GLY A 530 3.05 -40.73 -10.86
C GLY A 530 4.28 -41.36 -10.19
N TYR A 531 5.30 -40.57 -9.84
CA TYR A 531 6.49 -40.99 -9.08
C TYR A 531 6.48 -40.46 -7.66
N ASN A 532 7.41 -40.95 -6.82
CA ASN A 532 7.60 -40.49 -5.43
C ASN A 532 8.56 -39.30 -5.30
N TYR A 533 9.05 -38.76 -6.41
CA TYR A 533 9.84 -37.53 -6.48
C TYR A 533 9.26 -36.61 -7.55
N GLN A 534 9.49 -35.31 -7.39
CA GLN A 534 9.04 -34.31 -8.35
C GLN A 534 10.05 -34.16 -9.48
N TRP A 535 9.56 -34.06 -10.71
CA TRP A 535 10.39 -33.91 -11.90
C TRP A 535 9.64 -33.16 -13.01
N CYS A 536 10.39 -32.72 -14.00
CA CYS A 536 9.85 -32.16 -15.22
C CYS A 536 10.74 -32.50 -16.42
N TYR A 537 10.17 -32.43 -17.63
CA TYR A 537 10.98 -32.42 -18.84
C TYR A 537 11.75 -31.11 -18.94
N ILE A 538 12.98 -31.14 -19.42
CA ILE A 538 13.82 -29.95 -19.65
C ILE A 538 14.02 -29.67 -21.14
N GLN A 539 13.44 -30.50 -22.00
CA GLN A 539 13.59 -30.45 -23.45
C GLN A 539 12.30 -30.92 -24.12
N ASP A 540 11.98 -30.26 -25.23
CA ASP A 540 10.89 -30.66 -26.13
C ASP A 540 11.44 -31.25 -27.45
N PRO A 541 10.76 -32.25 -28.05
CA PRO A 541 9.80 -33.13 -27.37
C PRO A 541 10.46 -33.82 -26.16
N ALA A 542 9.63 -34.35 -25.25
CA ALA A 542 9.97 -34.97 -23.97
C ALA A 542 11.07 -36.06 -24.02
N LEU A 543 12.32 -35.65 -24.24
CA LEU A 543 13.47 -36.51 -24.47
C LEU A 543 14.46 -36.53 -23.30
N ALA A 544 14.36 -35.55 -22.41
CA ALA A 544 15.21 -35.43 -21.22
C ALA A 544 14.42 -34.84 -20.06
N SER A 545 14.58 -35.42 -18.87
CA SER A 545 13.95 -34.97 -17.63
C SER A 545 14.98 -34.76 -16.52
N ARG A 546 14.61 -33.94 -15.53
CA ARG A 546 15.39 -33.70 -14.31
C ARG A 546 14.45 -33.73 -13.09
N PRO A 547 14.93 -34.20 -11.92
CA PRO A 547 14.28 -33.88 -10.66
C PRO A 547 14.12 -32.36 -10.53
N CYS A 548 13.03 -31.93 -9.92
CA CYS A 548 12.76 -30.51 -9.74
C CYS A 548 12.23 -30.20 -8.34
N THR A 549 12.51 -28.97 -7.90
CA THR A 549 11.99 -28.38 -6.67
C THR A 549 10.92 -27.36 -7.06
N PRO A 550 9.67 -27.49 -6.58
CA PRO A 550 8.56 -26.62 -6.94
C PRO A 550 8.64 -25.19 -6.44
#